data_AF-A0A960YYX2-F1
#
_entry.id   AF-A0A960YYX2-F1
#
_cell.length_a   1.000
_cell.length_b   1.000
_cell.length_c   1.000
_cell.angle_alpha   90.00
_cell.angle_beta   90.00
_cell.angle_gamma   90.00
#
_symmetry.space_group_name_H-M   'P 1'
#
loop_
_entity.id
_entity.type
_entity.pdbx_description
1 polymer ?
#
loop_
_entity_poly.entity_id
_entity_poly.type
_entity_poly.pdbx_seq_one_letter_code
_entity_poly.pdbx_strand_id
1 'polypeptide(L)'
;NNEERYLGTETKYKDNTGIKRIGKFSLVGFLAEKGKQGFSDSEIKVLSAISSNEGLFDALNTYDGAFLSFGIQQWNLGGGSNPGELPALLMVLKDKFPNTFNKFFGKYGMDINIPKNGQTGFLLLDGRILKDPIKKKEIQENIWLLRFMKAGQDYNVAYIQMEYSINRLKMFYTIPNKNLDSYALSDLLTSEYSVAQLLDTHVNRPAFVYGLVKKTLIELNLRPVDLINKEIKEFDFMEKFLKLRKDYTEKQGQNPMTHSTDRGNSIKSKGLLTDKETYKSSML
;
A
#
# COMPACT_ATOMS: atom_id res chain seq x y z
N ASN A 1 -21.28 33.16 3.30
CA ASN A 1 -21.35 31.67 3.22
C ASN A 1 -20.06 31.08 3.75
N ASN A 2 -19.95 31.00 5.07
CA ASN A 2 -18.88 30.33 5.78
C ASN A 2 -19.26 28.85 5.93
N GLU A 3 -18.90 28.03 4.95
CA GLU A 3 -18.84 26.59 5.17
C GLU A 3 -17.48 26.28 5.81
N GLU A 4 -17.49 26.13 7.12
CA GLU A 4 -16.35 25.64 7.89
C GLU A 4 -15.91 24.27 7.34
N ARG A 5 -14.69 24.25 6.80
CA ARG A 5 -14.06 23.12 6.11
C ARG A 5 -13.66 22.05 7.11
N TYR A 6 -14.59 21.17 7.47
CA TYR A 6 -14.28 20.01 8.30
C TYR A 6 -13.61 18.92 7.46
N LEU A 7 -12.27 18.88 7.44
CA LEU A 7 -11.47 17.86 6.75
C LEU A 7 -11.48 16.47 7.45
N GLY A 8 -12.26 16.28 8.51
CA GLY A 8 -12.30 15.05 9.31
C GLY A 8 -11.56 15.22 10.64
N THR A 9 -11.24 14.12 11.33
CA THR A 9 -10.46 14.14 12.57
C THR A 9 -9.06 14.70 12.33
N GLU A 10 -8.93 16.01 12.48
CA GLU A 10 -7.66 16.71 12.44
C GLU A 10 -6.92 16.42 13.75
N THR A 11 -5.95 15.49 13.72
CA THR A 11 -5.01 15.38 14.83
C THR A 11 -3.81 16.26 14.52
N LYS A 12 -3.78 17.45 15.13
CA LYS A 12 -2.60 18.32 15.15
C LYS A 12 -1.62 17.77 16.18
N TYR A 13 -0.43 17.39 15.74
CA TYR A 13 0.65 16.96 16.64
C TYR A 13 1.54 18.16 17.06
N LYS A 14 2.35 17.95 18.11
CA LYS A 14 3.00 18.95 19.01
C LYS A 14 3.73 20.13 18.36
N ASP A 15 4.02 20.08 17.07
CA ASP A 15 4.77 21.06 16.27
C ASP A 15 3.96 21.68 15.12
N ASN A 16 2.66 21.42 15.03
CA ASN A 16 1.70 22.18 14.21
C ASN A 16 1.89 22.13 12.67
N THR A 17 2.60 21.15 12.09
CA THR A 17 3.00 21.20 10.67
C THR A 17 2.37 20.16 9.72
N GLY A 18 1.31 19.44 10.09
CA GLY A 18 0.67 18.50 9.15
C GLY A 18 -0.73 18.01 9.50
N ILE A 19 -1.39 17.37 8.53
CA ILE A 19 -2.74 16.79 8.63
C ILE A 19 -2.64 15.28 8.45
N LYS A 20 -3.32 14.53 9.32
CA LYS A 20 -3.62 13.11 9.13
C LYS A 20 -5.12 12.91 9.05
N ARG A 21 -5.58 12.15 8.06
CA ARG A 21 -6.98 11.83 7.81
C ARG A 21 -7.10 10.35 7.46
N ILE A 22 -7.93 9.62 8.23
CA ILE A 22 -8.16 8.18 8.03
C ILE A 22 -9.02 7.91 6.77
N GLY A 23 -9.81 8.90 6.35
CA GLY A 23 -10.71 8.82 5.20
C GLY A 23 -12.15 8.46 5.58
N LYS A 24 -13.04 8.45 4.59
CA LYS A 24 -14.44 8.01 4.71
C LYS A 24 -14.85 7.03 3.61
N PHE A 25 -14.14 7.02 2.48
CA PHE A 25 -14.51 6.20 1.33
C PHE A 25 -13.79 4.86 1.37
N SER A 26 -14.48 3.83 1.86
CA SER A 26 -13.92 2.51 2.12
C SER A 26 -14.08 1.57 0.92
N LEU A 27 -13.29 0.48 0.94
CA LEU A 27 -13.44 -0.63 0.00
C LEU A 27 -14.84 -1.24 0.06
N VAL A 28 -15.44 -1.36 1.25
CA VAL A 28 -16.82 -1.83 1.40
C VAL A 28 -17.80 -0.90 0.69
N GLY A 29 -17.66 0.42 0.86
CA GLY A 29 -18.50 1.41 0.18
C GLY A 29 -18.34 1.37 -1.34
N PHE A 30 -17.11 1.23 -1.83
CA PHE A 30 -16.83 1.05 -3.26
C PHE A 30 -17.52 -0.20 -3.83
N LEU A 31 -17.37 -1.35 -3.16
CA LEU A 31 -17.93 -2.62 -3.62
C LEU A 31 -19.46 -2.64 -3.58
N ALA A 32 -20.07 -1.98 -2.60
CA ALA A 32 -21.53 -1.85 -2.52
C ALA A 32 -22.11 -1.11 -3.74
N GLU A 33 -21.40 -0.08 -4.22
CA GLU A 33 -21.85 0.72 -5.36
C GLU A 33 -21.43 0.12 -6.72
N LYS A 34 -20.18 -0.30 -6.85
CA LYS A 34 -19.58 -0.68 -8.15
C LYS A 34 -19.43 -2.19 -8.33
N GLY A 35 -19.67 -2.99 -7.31
CA GLY A 35 -19.35 -4.42 -7.34
C GLY A 35 -17.85 -4.66 -7.49
N LYS A 36 -17.49 -5.89 -7.87
CA LYS A 36 -16.09 -6.36 -7.86
C LYS A 36 -15.21 -5.82 -8.98
N GLN A 37 -15.77 -5.22 -10.04
CA GLN A 37 -15.01 -4.60 -11.13
C GLN A 37 -13.86 -5.49 -11.71
N GLY A 38 -14.06 -6.80 -11.77
CA GLY A 38 -13.07 -7.76 -12.28
C GLY A 38 -12.07 -8.29 -11.24
N PHE A 39 -12.07 -7.79 -10.00
CA PHE A 39 -11.25 -8.35 -8.91
C PHE A 39 -11.85 -9.65 -8.37
N SER A 40 -10.99 -10.62 -7.99
CA SER A 40 -11.43 -11.84 -7.32
C SER A 40 -11.86 -11.58 -5.88
N ASP A 41 -12.62 -12.50 -5.30
CA ASP A 41 -12.99 -12.42 -3.88
C ASP A 41 -11.77 -12.42 -2.96
N SER A 42 -10.75 -13.19 -3.30
CA SER A 42 -9.50 -13.25 -2.54
C SER A 42 -8.70 -11.95 -2.64
N GLU A 43 -8.65 -11.33 -3.82
CA GLU A 43 -8.05 -10.01 -4.01
C GLU A 43 -8.76 -8.95 -3.15
N ILE A 44 -10.10 -8.94 -3.17
CA ILE A 44 -10.90 -8.03 -2.36
C ILE A 44 -10.66 -8.22 -0.86
N LYS A 45 -10.62 -9.46 -0.37
CA LYS A 45 -10.38 -9.74 1.06
C LYS A 45 -8.98 -9.33 1.49
N VAL A 46 -7.96 -9.63 0.69
CA VAL A 46 -6.56 -9.21 0.96
C VAL A 46 -6.46 -7.69 1.02
N LEU A 47 -7.04 -6.97 0.05
CA LEU A 47 -7.06 -5.51 0.06
C LEU A 47 -7.87 -4.94 1.24
N SER A 48 -8.97 -5.59 1.63
CA SER A 48 -9.77 -5.22 2.80
C SER A 48 -8.95 -5.32 4.09
N ALA A 49 -8.15 -6.37 4.23
CA ALA A 49 -7.33 -6.59 5.41
C ALA A 49 -6.19 -5.56 5.54
N ILE A 50 -5.49 -5.24 4.45
CA ILE A 50 -4.41 -4.24 4.49
C ILE A 50 -4.95 -2.82 4.67
N SER A 51 -6.10 -2.49 4.05
CA SER A 51 -6.62 -1.12 4.08
C SER A 51 -6.94 -0.65 5.50
N SER A 52 -7.28 -1.57 6.42
CA SER A 52 -7.43 -1.20 7.83
C SER A 52 -6.17 -0.78 8.55
N ASN A 53 -5.01 -1.23 8.10
CA ASN A 53 -3.75 -0.87 8.73
C ASN A 53 -3.18 0.45 8.18
N GLU A 54 -3.57 0.84 6.96
CA GLU A 54 -3.03 1.99 6.24
C GLU A 54 -4.00 3.18 6.15
N GLY A 55 -5.26 2.93 5.84
CA GLY A 55 -6.27 3.96 5.63
C GLY A 55 -7.24 3.62 4.49
N LEU A 56 -8.25 4.49 4.32
CA LEU A 56 -9.24 4.38 3.26
C LEU A 56 -8.77 5.07 1.96
N PHE A 57 -9.55 5.00 0.87
CA PHE A 57 -9.16 5.53 -0.45
C PHE A 57 -8.86 7.03 -0.46
N ASP A 58 -9.51 7.77 0.44
CA ASP A 58 -9.35 9.21 0.62
C ASP A 58 -8.51 9.56 1.86
N ALA A 59 -7.77 8.60 2.42
CA ALA A 59 -6.83 8.86 3.50
C ALA A 59 -5.70 9.78 3.05
N LEU A 60 -5.27 10.67 3.95
CA LEU A 60 -4.17 11.61 3.73
C LEU A 60 -3.26 11.65 4.95
N ASN A 61 -1.98 11.85 4.69
CA ASN A 61 -0.98 12.09 5.71
C ASN A 61 0.06 13.06 5.16
N THR A 62 0.33 14.16 5.86
CA THR A 62 1.38 15.12 5.50
C THR A 62 2.42 15.34 6.60
N TYR A 63 2.39 14.53 7.67
CA TYR A 63 3.24 14.77 8.85
C TYR A 63 4.63 14.14 8.70
N ASP A 64 4.76 13.08 7.91
CA ASP A 64 6.03 12.37 7.77
C ASP A 64 6.96 13.05 6.76
N GLY A 65 8.19 12.55 6.69
CA GLY A 65 9.21 13.07 5.80
C GLY A 65 8.87 12.97 4.31
N ALA A 66 7.76 12.32 3.93
CA ALA A 66 7.35 12.12 2.54
C ALA A 66 6.39 13.20 2.00
N PHE A 67 6.14 14.28 2.76
CA PHE A 67 5.35 15.48 2.41
C PHE A 67 3.84 15.25 2.21
N LEU A 68 3.47 14.25 1.42
CA LEU A 68 2.11 13.78 1.24
C LEU A 68 2.14 12.27 0.98
N SER A 69 1.30 11.56 1.72
CA SER A 69 0.93 10.16 1.54
C SER A 69 -0.59 10.07 1.35
N PHE A 70 -1.03 9.27 0.38
CA PHE A 70 -2.42 9.23 -0.08
C PHE A 70 -2.94 7.80 -0.20
N GLY A 71 -4.17 7.56 0.28
CA GLY A 71 -4.95 6.38 -0.07
C GLY A 71 -4.63 5.08 0.68
N ILE A 72 -5.12 3.96 0.14
CA ILE A 72 -5.19 2.65 0.83
C ILE A 72 -3.85 1.98 1.14
N GLN A 73 -2.76 2.47 0.57
CA GLN A 73 -1.39 2.04 0.87
C GLN A 73 -0.46 3.24 1.16
N GLN A 74 -1.01 4.42 1.41
CA GLN A 74 -0.25 5.63 1.73
C GLN A 74 0.82 5.96 0.67
N TRP A 75 0.41 5.97 -0.61
CA TRP A 75 1.27 6.30 -1.75
C TRP A 75 1.88 7.69 -1.57
N ASN A 76 3.20 7.80 -1.56
CA ASN A 76 3.89 9.00 -1.06
C ASN A 76 4.66 9.80 -2.13
N LEU A 77 4.98 11.07 -1.87
CA LEU A 77 5.81 11.93 -2.74
C LEU A 77 7.33 11.75 -2.58
N GLY A 78 7.75 10.83 -1.72
CA GLY A 78 9.15 10.58 -1.42
C GLY A 78 9.75 11.63 -0.48
N GLY A 79 10.68 11.20 0.38
CA GLY A 79 11.31 12.09 1.36
C GLY A 79 12.52 12.84 0.84
N GLY A 80 12.77 14.03 1.38
CA GLY A 80 13.82 14.91 0.88
C GLY A 80 13.66 15.18 -0.61
N SER A 81 14.74 15.02 -1.38
CA SER A 81 14.73 15.13 -2.85
C SER A 81 14.50 13.80 -3.58
N ASN A 82 14.14 12.73 -2.87
CA ASN A 82 13.91 11.41 -3.48
C ASN A 82 12.55 11.34 -4.18
N PRO A 83 12.42 10.56 -5.26
CA PRO A 83 11.12 10.30 -5.89
C PRO A 83 10.22 9.45 -4.98
N GLY A 84 8.91 9.50 -5.24
CA GLY A 84 7.90 8.76 -4.49
C GLY A 84 6.99 7.90 -5.37
N GLU A 85 6.17 7.04 -4.75
CA GLU A 85 5.26 6.11 -5.44
C GLU A 85 3.96 6.78 -5.93
N LEU A 86 3.54 7.90 -5.32
CA LEU A 86 2.30 8.60 -5.68
C LEU A 86 2.27 9.08 -7.14
N PRO A 87 3.35 9.68 -7.70
CA PRO A 87 3.42 10.00 -9.12
C PRO A 87 3.18 8.81 -10.04
N ALA A 88 3.63 7.61 -9.67
CA ALA A 88 3.43 6.41 -10.48
C ALA A 88 1.94 6.00 -10.49
N LEU A 89 1.28 6.01 -9.33
CA LEU A 89 -0.18 5.79 -9.24
C LEU A 89 -0.96 6.79 -10.10
N LEU A 90 -0.60 8.08 -10.01
CA LEU A 90 -1.27 9.14 -10.78
C LEU A 90 -1.01 9.03 -12.29
N MET A 91 0.15 8.50 -12.70
CA MET A 91 0.39 8.20 -14.12
C MET A 91 -0.60 7.16 -14.63
N VAL A 92 -0.82 6.06 -13.88
CA VAL A 92 -1.81 5.04 -14.27
C VAL A 92 -3.22 5.63 -14.34
N LEU A 93 -3.57 6.53 -13.41
CA LEU A 93 -4.84 7.26 -13.46
C LEU A 93 -4.94 8.17 -14.69
N LYS A 94 -3.87 8.90 -15.03
CA LYS A 94 -3.82 9.78 -16.21
C LYS A 94 -3.97 8.99 -17.51
N ASP A 95 -3.32 7.83 -17.61
CA ASP A 95 -3.36 6.99 -18.79
C ASP A 95 -4.73 6.33 -18.99
N LYS A 96 -5.32 5.76 -17.92
CA LYS A 96 -6.60 5.03 -18.01
C LYS A 96 -7.84 5.93 -17.94
N PHE A 97 -7.77 6.99 -17.14
CA PHE A 97 -8.89 7.90 -16.89
C PHE A 97 -8.44 9.36 -17.00
N PRO A 98 -7.99 9.81 -18.19
CA PRO A 98 -7.44 11.16 -18.39
C PRO A 98 -8.41 12.26 -17.97
N ASN A 99 -9.72 12.06 -18.15
CA ASN A 99 -10.75 13.00 -17.72
C ASN A 99 -10.83 13.11 -16.18
N THR A 100 -10.70 11.99 -15.45
CA THR A 100 -10.66 11.99 -13.98
C THR A 100 -9.38 12.66 -13.49
N PHE A 101 -8.22 12.35 -14.08
CA PHE A 101 -6.98 13.02 -13.76
C PHE A 101 -7.09 14.54 -13.98
N ASN A 102 -7.58 14.96 -15.15
CA ASN A 102 -7.75 16.37 -15.48
C ASN A 102 -8.74 17.08 -14.55
N LYS A 103 -9.84 16.42 -14.17
CA LYS A 103 -10.87 16.94 -13.26
C LYS A 103 -10.29 17.35 -11.90
N PHE A 104 -9.36 16.57 -11.35
CA PHE A 104 -8.83 16.80 -10.00
C PHE A 104 -7.45 17.48 -9.98
N PHE A 105 -6.62 17.24 -10.99
CA PHE A 105 -5.20 17.60 -10.99
C PHE A 105 -4.81 18.41 -12.23
N GLY A 106 -4.98 17.83 -13.44
CA GLY A 106 -4.44 18.39 -14.69
C GLY A 106 -4.85 19.84 -14.97
N LYS A 107 -6.13 20.17 -14.87
CA LYS A 107 -6.63 21.52 -15.15
C LYS A 107 -6.17 22.59 -14.14
N TYR A 108 -5.50 22.16 -13.07
CA TYR A 108 -4.94 23.02 -12.03
C TYR A 108 -3.40 23.04 -12.08
N GLY A 109 -2.82 22.66 -13.22
CA GLY A 109 -1.38 22.74 -13.45
C GLY A 109 -0.57 21.53 -12.97
N MET A 110 -1.20 20.54 -12.33
CA MET A 110 -0.49 19.35 -11.85
C MET A 110 -0.25 18.35 -12.98
N ASP A 111 0.97 17.85 -13.10
CA ASP A 111 1.34 16.77 -14.01
C ASP A 111 2.35 15.79 -13.37
N ILE A 112 2.79 14.75 -14.08
CA ILE A 112 3.67 13.69 -13.61
C ILE A 112 4.98 13.65 -14.39
N ASN A 113 6.10 13.55 -13.65
CA ASN A 113 7.43 13.29 -14.18
C ASN A 113 7.92 11.95 -13.64
N ILE A 114 7.87 10.90 -14.47
CA ILE A 114 8.33 9.56 -14.09
C ILE A 114 9.13 8.94 -15.24
N PRO A 115 10.21 8.18 -14.96
CA PRO A 115 10.86 7.37 -15.98
C PRO A 115 9.85 6.40 -16.62
N LYS A 116 10.07 6.04 -17.88
CA LYS A 116 9.28 5.00 -18.55
C LYS A 116 9.32 3.71 -17.73
N ASN A 117 8.16 3.15 -17.39
CA ASN A 117 8.00 1.98 -16.51
C ASN A 117 8.56 2.17 -15.08
N GLY A 118 8.75 3.40 -14.62
CA GLY A 118 9.19 3.70 -13.27
C GLY A 118 8.11 3.39 -12.23
N GLN A 119 8.54 2.93 -11.05
CA GLN A 119 7.66 2.75 -9.88
C GLN A 119 7.68 3.97 -8.95
N THR A 120 8.60 4.90 -9.18
CA THR A 120 8.70 6.16 -8.44
C THR A 120 9.02 7.32 -9.36
N GLY A 121 8.50 8.51 -9.04
CA GLY A 121 8.72 9.73 -9.81
C GLY A 121 8.51 11.00 -8.99
N PHE A 122 8.27 12.10 -9.70
CA PHE A 122 7.96 13.42 -9.14
C PHE A 122 6.65 13.96 -9.73
N LEU A 123 6.00 14.85 -9.00
CA LEU A 123 4.94 15.68 -9.58
C LEU A 123 5.54 16.90 -10.26
N LEU A 124 4.83 17.45 -11.24
CA LEU A 124 5.02 18.81 -11.72
C LEU A 124 3.87 19.69 -11.24
N LEU A 125 4.16 20.97 -11.06
CA LEU A 125 3.16 22.02 -10.89
C LEU A 125 3.50 23.18 -11.83
N ASP A 126 2.59 23.48 -12.75
CA ASP A 126 2.76 24.48 -13.81
C ASP A 126 4.05 24.26 -14.62
N GLY A 127 4.31 22.99 -14.95
CA GLY A 127 5.53 22.56 -15.65
C GLY A 127 6.80 22.53 -14.80
N ARG A 128 6.76 22.91 -13.53
CA ARG A 128 7.92 22.87 -12.61
C ARG A 128 7.97 21.54 -11.85
N ILE A 129 9.09 20.83 -11.92
CA ILE A 129 9.27 19.57 -11.18
C ILE A 129 9.39 19.84 -9.67
N LEU A 130 8.56 19.17 -8.87
CA LEU A 130 8.55 19.22 -7.41
C LEU A 130 9.56 18.20 -6.82
N LYS A 131 10.84 18.43 -7.09
CA LYS A 131 11.92 17.54 -6.62
C LYS A 131 12.36 17.89 -5.19
N ASP A 132 12.64 19.16 -4.94
CA ASP A 132 13.26 19.60 -3.69
C ASP A 132 12.23 19.78 -2.56
N PRO A 133 12.61 19.59 -1.29
CA PRO A 133 11.71 19.71 -0.13
C PRO A 133 10.84 20.97 -0.10
N ILE A 134 11.42 22.12 -0.45
CA ILE A 134 10.73 23.41 -0.44
C ILE A 134 9.56 23.39 -1.44
N LYS A 135 9.77 22.85 -2.63
CA LYS A 135 8.75 22.75 -3.67
C LYS A 135 7.69 21.70 -3.34
N LYS A 136 8.08 20.57 -2.75
CA LYS A 136 7.13 19.54 -2.32
C LYS A 136 6.15 20.03 -1.26
N LYS A 137 6.57 20.99 -0.40
CA LYS A 137 5.68 21.64 0.57
C LYS A 137 4.52 22.42 -0.09
N GLU A 138 4.63 22.81 -1.36
CA GLU A 138 3.51 23.43 -2.09
C GLU A 138 2.28 22.48 -2.11
N ILE A 139 2.49 21.16 -2.12
CA ILE A 139 1.39 20.17 -2.11
C ILE A 139 0.72 20.02 -0.72
N GLN A 140 1.35 20.54 0.33
CA GLN A 140 0.76 20.54 1.68
C GLN A 140 -0.26 21.66 1.88
N GLU A 141 -0.41 22.58 0.91
CA GLU A 141 -1.44 23.59 0.97
C GLU A 141 -2.85 22.98 0.97
N ASN A 142 -3.74 23.58 1.75
CA ASN A 142 -5.11 23.10 1.95
C ASN A 142 -5.87 22.82 0.65
N ILE A 143 -5.57 23.55 -0.43
CA ILE A 143 -6.22 23.34 -1.72
C ILE A 143 -5.84 22.00 -2.35
N TRP A 144 -4.57 21.60 -2.26
CA TRP A 144 -4.10 20.32 -2.79
C TRP A 144 -4.58 19.16 -1.92
N LEU A 145 -4.55 19.31 -0.60
CA LEU A 145 -5.09 18.31 0.31
C LEU A 145 -6.59 18.08 0.06
N LEU A 146 -7.36 19.15 -0.14
CA LEU A 146 -8.78 19.04 -0.53
C LEU A 146 -8.96 18.33 -1.88
N ARG A 147 -8.05 18.54 -2.84
CA ARG A 147 -8.09 17.87 -4.15
C ARG A 147 -7.84 16.38 -4.03
N PHE A 148 -6.77 15.97 -3.34
CA PHE A 148 -6.49 14.56 -3.09
C PHE A 148 -7.62 13.89 -2.30
N MET A 149 -8.18 14.59 -1.31
CA MET A 149 -9.35 14.10 -0.58
C MET A 149 -10.54 13.83 -1.50
N LYS A 150 -10.90 14.79 -2.36
CA LYS A 150 -12.02 14.63 -3.32
C LYS A 150 -11.72 13.58 -4.37
N ALA A 151 -10.47 13.52 -4.85
CA ALA A 151 -10.03 12.50 -5.81
C ALA A 151 -10.15 11.10 -5.20
N GLY A 152 -9.75 10.90 -3.95
CA GLY A 152 -9.87 9.62 -3.26
C GLY A 152 -11.30 9.13 -3.05
N GLN A 153 -12.31 9.99 -3.27
CA GLN A 153 -13.74 9.63 -3.22
C GLN A 153 -14.33 9.33 -4.61
N ASP A 154 -13.53 9.45 -5.68
CA ASP A 154 -13.95 9.15 -7.04
C ASP A 154 -13.72 7.66 -7.35
N TYR A 155 -14.71 7.01 -7.95
CA TYR A 155 -14.67 5.57 -8.23
C TYR A 155 -13.51 5.17 -9.16
N ASN A 156 -13.13 6.01 -10.12
CA ASN A 156 -12.00 5.70 -11.00
C ASN A 156 -10.68 5.73 -10.22
N VAL A 157 -10.53 6.67 -9.27
CA VAL A 157 -9.34 6.76 -8.42
C VAL A 157 -9.26 5.57 -7.46
N ALA A 158 -10.39 5.18 -6.85
CA ALA A 158 -10.44 3.99 -6.00
C ALA A 158 -10.12 2.71 -6.79
N TYR A 159 -10.67 2.55 -8.00
CA TYR A 159 -10.33 1.43 -8.88
C TYR A 159 -8.83 1.37 -9.19
N ILE A 160 -8.22 2.49 -9.57
CA ILE A 160 -6.76 2.54 -9.83
C ILE A 160 -5.95 2.21 -8.57
N GLN A 161 -6.37 2.67 -7.39
CA GLN A 161 -5.70 2.28 -6.15
C GLN A 161 -5.76 0.77 -5.89
N MET A 162 -6.90 0.13 -6.13
CA MET A 162 -7.04 -1.33 -6.00
C MET A 162 -6.18 -2.06 -7.02
N GLU A 163 -6.29 -1.69 -8.29
CA GLU A 163 -5.55 -2.31 -9.38
C GLU A 163 -4.04 -2.20 -9.16
N TYR A 164 -3.57 -1.00 -8.80
CA TYR A 164 -2.15 -0.76 -8.55
C TYR A 164 -1.64 -1.54 -7.32
N SER A 165 -2.48 -1.70 -6.29
CA SER A 165 -2.16 -2.53 -5.12
C SER A 165 -2.03 -4.02 -5.47
N ILE A 166 -2.89 -4.55 -6.34
CA ILE A 166 -2.80 -5.94 -6.81
C ILE A 166 -1.58 -6.14 -7.72
N ASN A 167 -1.28 -5.18 -8.59
CA ASN A 167 -0.08 -5.24 -9.41
C ASN A 167 1.18 -5.22 -8.54
N ARG A 168 1.23 -4.39 -7.49
CA ARG A 168 2.31 -4.41 -6.49
C ARG A 168 2.49 -5.78 -5.86
N LEU A 169 1.41 -6.46 -5.47
CA LEU A 169 1.47 -7.80 -4.92
C LEU A 169 2.11 -8.77 -5.93
N LYS A 170 1.64 -8.79 -7.18
CA LYS A 170 2.17 -9.67 -8.23
C LYS A 170 3.68 -9.50 -8.43
N MET A 171 4.18 -8.26 -8.37
CA MET A 171 5.60 -7.96 -8.60
C MET A 171 6.58 -8.64 -7.64
N PHE A 172 6.14 -9.09 -6.46
CA PHE A 172 7.01 -9.85 -5.54
C PHE A 172 6.46 -11.24 -5.23
N TYR A 173 5.14 -11.43 -5.30
CA TYR A 173 4.49 -12.67 -4.91
C TYR A 173 4.71 -13.79 -5.93
N THR A 174 4.71 -13.47 -7.23
CA THR A 174 4.76 -14.48 -8.30
C THR A 174 6.13 -14.65 -8.94
N ILE A 175 7.16 -13.95 -8.43
CA ILE A 175 8.51 -13.99 -9.00
C ILE A 175 9.38 -14.96 -8.20
N PRO A 176 9.98 -15.97 -8.86
CA PRO A 176 11.01 -16.84 -8.29
C PRO A 176 12.12 -16.06 -7.58
N ASN A 177 12.45 -16.46 -6.35
CA ASN A 177 13.50 -15.82 -5.58
C ASN A 177 14.59 -16.80 -5.16
N LYS A 178 15.86 -16.48 -5.43
CA LYS A 178 17.02 -17.33 -5.07
C LYS A 178 17.16 -17.57 -3.57
N ASN A 179 16.62 -16.69 -2.72
CA ASN A 179 16.61 -16.89 -1.28
C ASN A 179 15.63 -17.98 -0.82
N LEU A 180 14.75 -18.43 -1.72
CA LEU A 180 13.70 -19.42 -1.49
C LEU A 180 13.82 -20.58 -2.49
N ASP A 181 15.05 -21.02 -2.78
CA ASP A 181 15.35 -22.10 -3.74
C ASP A 181 14.75 -21.90 -5.13
N SER A 182 14.58 -20.63 -5.54
CA SER A 182 13.93 -20.23 -6.80
C SER A 182 12.44 -20.58 -6.90
N TYR A 183 11.77 -20.82 -5.77
CA TYR A 183 10.32 -20.79 -5.70
C TYR A 183 9.80 -19.35 -5.62
N ALA A 184 8.62 -19.11 -6.18
CA ALA A 184 7.86 -17.89 -5.93
C ALA A 184 7.12 -18.01 -4.59
N LEU A 185 6.78 -16.88 -3.95
CA LEU A 185 5.95 -16.92 -2.73
C LEU A 185 4.58 -17.53 -3.01
N SER A 186 4.06 -17.37 -4.23
CA SER A 186 2.82 -17.98 -4.70
C SER A 186 2.84 -19.51 -4.73
N ASP A 187 4.02 -20.12 -4.75
CA ASP A 187 4.15 -21.59 -4.68
C ASP A 187 4.12 -22.06 -3.21
N LEU A 188 4.55 -21.20 -2.28
CA LEU A 188 4.83 -21.56 -0.88
C LEU A 188 3.69 -21.19 0.07
N LEU A 189 3.06 -20.03 -0.13
CA LEU A 189 2.14 -19.40 0.82
C LEU A 189 0.91 -18.85 0.07
N THR A 190 -0.18 -19.59 0.10
CA THR A 190 -1.35 -19.47 -0.78
C THR A 190 -2.66 -19.14 -0.05
N SER A 191 -2.68 -19.14 1.28
CA SER A 191 -3.86 -18.69 2.03
C SER A 191 -4.02 -17.17 1.93
N GLU A 192 -5.27 -16.70 1.93
CA GLU A 192 -5.59 -15.27 1.94
C GLU A 192 -4.94 -14.57 3.15
N TYR A 193 -4.81 -15.29 4.28
CA TYR A 193 -4.14 -14.82 5.48
C TYR A 193 -2.64 -14.56 5.26
N SER A 194 -1.90 -15.55 4.76
CA SER A 194 -0.47 -15.41 4.46
C SER A 194 -0.22 -14.28 3.46
N VAL A 195 -1.00 -14.24 2.38
CA VAL A 195 -0.87 -13.22 1.32
C VAL A 195 -1.09 -11.81 1.88
N ALA A 196 -2.10 -11.62 2.75
CA ALA A 196 -2.35 -10.33 3.39
C ALA A 196 -1.18 -9.89 4.29
N GLN A 197 -0.58 -10.80 5.05
CA GLN A 197 0.56 -10.49 5.92
C GLN A 197 1.84 -10.19 5.12
N LEU A 198 2.06 -10.90 4.01
CA LEU A 198 3.17 -10.62 3.09
C LEU A 198 3.01 -9.24 2.45
N LEU A 199 1.80 -8.89 1.99
CA LEU A 199 1.52 -7.58 1.40
C LEU A 199 1.63 -6.45 2.43
N ASP A 200 1.10 -6.65 3.64
CA ASP A 200 1.25 -5.71 4.76
C ASP A 200 2.72 -5.43 5.09
N THR A 201 3.53 -6.48 5.11
CA THR A 201 4.98 -6.39 5.30
C THR A 201 5.63 -5.66 4.13
N HIS A 202 5.23 -5.96 2.89
CA HIS A 202 5.77 -5.30 1.70
C HIS A 202 5.44 -3.81 1.67
N VAL A 203 4.22 -3.41 2.04
CA VAL A 203 3.81 -2.00 2.08
C VAL A 203 4.66 -1.22 3.09
N ASN A 204 4.98 -1.79 4.25
CA ASN A 204 5.76 -1.10 5.28
C ASN A 204 7.28 -1.18 5.07
N ARG A 205 7.77 -2.35 4.65
CA ARG A 205 9.19 -2.71 4.49
C ARG A 205 9.36 -3.69 3.31
N PRO A 206 9.35 -3.21 2.05
CA PRO A 206 9.42 -4.07 0.85
C PRO A 206 10.55 -5.11 0.89
N ALA A 207 11.74 -4.69 1.32
CA ALA A 207 12.92 -5.54 1.34
C ALA A 207 12.80 -6.72 2.34
N PHE A 208 12.01 -6.57 3.41
CA PHE A 208 12.00 -7.54 4.50
C PHE A 208 11.31 -8.85 4.14
N VAL A 209 10.44 -8.86 3.12
CA VAL A 209 9.53 -9.98 2.83
C VAL A 209 10.29 -11.30 2.65
N TYR A 210 11.21 -11.37 1.68
CA TYR A 210 11.93 -12.61 1.39
C TYR A 210 12.88 -13.02 2.52
N GLY A 211 13.57 -12.04 3.12
CA GLY A 211 14.48 -12.30 4.23
C GLY A 211 13.77 -12.83 5.47
N LEU A 212 12.55 -12.34 5.76
CA LEU A 212 11.70 -12.85 6.83
C LEU A 212 11.16 -14.24 6.56
N VAL A 213 10.70 -14.53 5.34
CA VAL A 213 10.24 -15.88 4.98
C VAL A 213 11.39 -16.88 5.14
N LYS A 214 12.58 -16.54 4.61
CA LYS A 214 13.79 -17.37 4.77
C LYS A 214 14.17 -17.57 6.24
N LYS A 215 14.14 -16.51 7.05
CA LYS A 215 14.44 -16.62 8.49
C LYS A 215 13.43 -17.51 9.21
N THR A 216 12.15 -17.40 8.86
CA THR A 216 11.07 -18.24 9.42
C THR A 216 11.29 -19.72 9.07
N LEU A 217 11.65 -20.03 7.83
CA LEU A 217 12.00 -21.39 7.39
C LEU A 217 13.16 -21.97 8.23
N ILE A 218 14.25 -21.22 8.36
CA ILE A 218 15.44 -21.63 9.14
C ILE A 218 15.07 -21.92 10.60
N GLU A 219 14.32 -21.02 11.24
CA GLU A 219 13.93 -21.14 12.64
C GLU A 219 12.94 -22.28 12.92
N LEU A 220 12.24 -22.75 11.89
CA LEU A 220 11.35 -23.92 11.96
C LEU A 220 12.03 -25.19 11.47
N ASN A 221 13.30 -25.14 11.06
CA ASN A 221 14.03 -26.24 10.44
C ASN A 221 13.31 -26.80 9.19
N LEU A 222 12.78 -25.90 8.36
CA LEU A 222 12.07 -26.21 7.13
C LEU A 222 12.83 -25.70 5.90
N ARG A 223 12.60 -26.35 4.77
CA ARG A 223 12.97 -25.91 3.42
C ARG A 223 11.72 -25.38 2.70
N PRO A 224 11.87 -24.56 1.64
CA PRO A 224 10.74 -24.11 0.84
C PRO A 224 9.82 -25.25 0.37
N VAL A 225 10.39 -26.37 -0.10
CA VAL A 225 9.60 -27.53 -0.57
C VAL A 225 8.71 -28.13 0.52
N ASP A 226 9.06 -27.98 1.80
CA ASP A 226 8.28 -28.53 2.91
C ASP A 226 6.96 -27.72 3.09
N LEU A 227 6.93 -26.42 2.70
CA LEU A 227 5.70 -25.62 2.60
C LEU A 227 4.81 -26.04 1.42
N ILE A 228 5.42 -26.45 0.31
CA ILE A 228 4.69 -26.98 -0.85
C ILE A 228 4.03 -28.31 -0.48
N ASN A 229 4.78 -29.17 0.21
CA ASN A 229 4.32 -30.49 0.67
C ASN A 229 3.37 -30.43 1.88
N LYS A 230 3.11 -29.24 2.41
CA LYS A 230 2.21 -29.01 3.56
C LYS A 230 2.64 -29.73 4.83
N GLU A 231 3.96 -29.81 5.05
CA GLU A 231 4.52 -30.37 6.29
C GLU A 231 4.23 -29.49 7.52
N ILE A 232 3.83 -28.23 7.29
CA ILE A 232 3.32 -27.30 8.30
C ILE A 232 2.10 -26.56 7.75
N LYS A 233 1.16 -26.20 8.62
CA LYS A 233 0.06 -25.30 8.26
C LYS A 233 0.59 -23.89 8.07
N GLU A 234 0.13 -23.20 7.03
CA GLU A 234 0.51 -21.81 6.77
C GLU A 234 0.24 -20.89 7.96
N PHE A 235 -0.85 -21.11 8.70
CA PHE A 235 -1.16 -20.33 9.90
C PHE A 235 -0.04 -20.43 10.96
N ASP A 236 0.45 -21.63 11.24
CA ASP A 236 1.52 -21.86 12.23
C ASP A 236 2.85 -21.25 11.75
N PHE A 237 3.13 -21.35 10.44
CA PHE A 237 4.25 -20.66 9.81
C PHE A 237 4.14 -19.14 10.00
N MET A 238 2.95 -18.58 9.76
CA MET A 238 2.68 -17.15 9.87
C MET A 238 2.74 -16.63 11.31
N GLU A 239 2.37 -17.44 12.30
CA GLU A 239 2.57 -17.08 13.72
C GLU A 239 4.06 -16.92 14.06
N LYS A 240 4.93 -17.80 13.55
CA LYS A 240 6.39 -17.64 13.71
C LYS A 240 6.91 -16.45 12.91
N PHE A 241 6.45 -16.27 11.66
CA PHE A 241 6.81 -15.12 10.83
C PHE A 241 6.50 -13.79 11.53
N LEU A 242 5.30 -13.63 12.10
CA LEU A 242 4.89 -12.40 12.78
C LEU A 242 5.70 -12.13 14.05
N LYS A 243 6.03 -13.17 14.82
CA LYS A 243 6.94 -13.06 15.97
C LYS A 243 8.31 -12.52 15.55
N LEU A 244 8.87 -13.06 14.45
CA LEU A 244 10.16 -12.60 13.92
C LEU A 244 10.09 -11.20 13.32
N ARG A 245 8.98 -10.87 12.64
CA ARG A 245 8.76 -9.58 11.96
C ARG A 245 8.91 -8.38 12.88
N LYS A 246 8.53 -8.52 14.16
CA LYS A 246 8.58 -7.45 15.17
C LYS A 246 9.97 -6.82 15.29
N ASP A 247 11.02 -7.64 15.29
CA ASP A 247 12.38 -7.22 15.59
C ASP A 247 13.32 -7.38 14.38
N TYR A 248 12.77 -7.75 13.22
CA TYR A 248 13.57 -8.01 12.02
C TYR A 248 14.13 -6.75 11.40
N THR A 249 15.40 -6.84 11.01
CA THR A 249 16.13 -5.84 10.23
C THR A 249 16.98 -6.58 9.20
N GLU A 250 17.12 -6.07 7.97
CA GLU A 250 18.03 -6.67 6.99
C GLU A 250 19.48 -6.27 7.24
N LYS A 251 19.69 -5.04 7.72
CA LYS A 251 20.99 -4.46 7.97
C LYS A 251 21.03 -3.82 9.34
N GLN A 252 22.20 -3.92 9.99
CA GLN A 252 22.45 -3.25 11.26
C GLN A 252 22.18 -1.73 11.11
N GLY A 253 21.42 -1.18 12.06
CA GLY A 253 21.02 0.23 12.06
C GLY A 253 19.72 0.56 11.29
N GLN A 254 19.08 -0.42 10.64
CA GLN A 254 17.71 -0.24 10.14
C GLN A 254 16.69 -0.37 11.26
N ASN A 255 15.60 0.39 11.18
CA ASN A 255 14.49 0.26 12.11
C ASN A 255 13.59 -0.93 11.72
N PRO A 256 13.15 -1.74 12.69
CA PRO A 256 12.12 -2.76 12.47
C PRO A 256 10.82 -2.19 11.91
N MET A 257 9.90 -3.10 11.57
CA MET A 257 8.57 -2.74 11.09
C MET A 257 7.76 -2.03 12.19
N THR A 258 7.19 -0.88 11.85
CA THR A 258 6.38 -0.07 12.77
C THR A 258 5.05 -0.77 13.08
N HIS A 259 4.65 -0.83 14.37
CA HIS A 259 3.41 -1.47 14.83
C HIS A 259 3.23 -2.93 14.35
N SER A 260 4.32 -3.68 14.15
CA SER A 260 4.29 -5.04 13.58
C SER A 260 3.25 -5.97 14.24
N THR A 261 3.19 -6.00 15.58
CA THR A 261 2.25 -6.84 16.33
C THR A 261 0.80 -6.42 16.09
N ASP A 262 0.49 -5.14 16.28
CA ASP A 262 -0.88 -4.62 16.16
C ASP A 262 -1.43 -4.83 14.74
N ARG A 263 -0.59 -4.58 13.73
CA ARG A 263 -0.93 -4.78 12.31
C ARG A 263 -1.21 -6.23 11.98
N GLY A 264 -0.38 -7.15 12.48
CA GLY A 264 -0.58 -8.60 12.29
C GLY A 264 -1.87 -9.08 12.95
N ASN A 265 -2.13 -8.64 14.17
CA ASN A 265 -3.33 -8.98 14.92
C ASN A 265 -4.61 -8.40 14.30
N SER A 266 -4.54 -7.17 13.76
CA SER A 266 -5.65 -6.52 13.04
C SER A 266 -6.07 -7.33 11.80
N ILE A 267 -5.13 -7.90 11.07
CA ILE A 267 -5.41 -8.78 9.92
C ILE A 267 -6.07 -10.09 10.39
N LYS A 268 -5.58 -10.68 11.48
CA LYS A 268 -6.07 -11.94 12.05
C LYS A 268 -7.49 -11.84 12.62
N SER A 269 -7.76 -10.79 13.40
CA SER A 269 -9.00 -10.67 14.20
C SER A 269 -10.28 -10.46 13.39
N LYS A 270 -10.15 -10.12 12.11
CA LYS A 270 -11.30 -9.77 11.27
C LYS A 270 -12.09 -10.96 10.73
N GLY A 271 -11.54 -12.18 10.79
CA GLY A 271 -12.21 -13.38 10.27
C GLY A 271 -12.56 -13.33 8.78
N LEU A 272 -12.04 -12.34 8.03
CA LEU A 272 -12.28 -12.15 6.60
C LEU A 272 -11.47 -13.11 5.74
N LEU A 273 -10.38 -13.63 6.31
CA LEU A 273 -9.38 -14.43 5.61
C LEU A 273 -9.49 -15.87 6.10
N THR A 274 -9.46 -16.81 5.15
CA THR A 274 -9.41 -18.23 5.50
C THR A 274 -7.97 -18.69 5.55
N ASP A 275 -7.65 -19.57 6.51
CA ASP A 275 -6.39 -20.35 6.51
C ASP A 275 -6.39 -21.46 5.45
N LYS A 276 -7.51 -21.64 4.74
CA LYS A 276 -7.60 -22.54 3.59
C LYS A 276 -6.90 -21.90 2.39
N GLU A 277 -6.21 -22.73 1.63
CA GLU A 277 -5.52 -22.38 0.39
C GLU A 277 -6.55 -21.98 -0.67
N THR A 278 -6.76 -20.68 -0.80
CA THR A 278 -7.86 -20.13 -1.59
C THR A 278 -7.44 -18.92 -2.42
N TYR A 279 -6.23 -18.37 -2.23
CA TYR A 279 -5.82 -17.20 -3.00
C TYR A 279 -5.54 -17.58 -4.45
N LYS A 280 -6.55 -17.37 -5.30
CA LYS A 280 -6.42 -17.39 -6.76
C LYS A 280 -6.43 -15.96 -7.25
N SER A 281 -5.30 -15.47 -7.76
CA SER A 281 -5.30 -14.19 -8.46
C SER A 281 -6.17 -14.32 -9.71
N SER A 282 -6.96 -13.29 -10.00
CA SER A 282 -7.90 -13.28 -11.14
C SER A 282 -7.21 -13.30 -12.51
N MET A 283 -5.87 -13.26 -12.56
CA MET A 283 -5.07 -13.16 -13.79
C MET A 283 -3.74 -13.93 -13.70
N LEU A 284 -3.77 -15.16 -13.21
CA LEU A 284 -2.86 -16.16 -13.78
C LEU A 284 -3.45 -16.66 -15.10
#